data_AF-A0A1G7JAG5-F1
#
_entry.id   AF-A0A1G7JAG5-F1
#
_cell.length_a   1.000
_cell.length_b   1.000
_cell.length_c   1.000
_cell.angle_alpha   90.00
_cell.angle_beta   90.00
_cell.angle_gamma   90.00
#
_symmetry.space_group_name_H-M   'P 1'
#
loop_
_entity.id
_entity.type
_entity.pdbx_description
1 polymer ?
#
loop_
_entity_poly.entity_id
_entity_poly.type
_entity_poly.pdbx_seq_one_letter_code
_entity_poly.pdbx_strand_id
1 'polypeptide(L)'
;MADLQYSLELLGGLGRQLSGLADGLEGDTAGTRWDDEEIGHRRVADALDDFAGSWDDKRGKLTTSLREVGDMATSSASTFQEVDDQLAADIEAILEEDA
;
A
#
# COMPACT_ATOMS: atom_id res chain seq x y z
N MET A 1 -1.09 -0.09 27.56
CA MET A 1 -2.41 -0.25 26.91
C MET A 1 -2.31 -1.37 25.88
N ALA A 2 -2.55 -2.63 26.26
CA ALA A 2 -2.28 -3.78 25.39
C ALA A 2 -3.14 -3.81 24.10
N ASP A 3 -4.41 -3.38 24.21
CA ASP A 3 -5.35 -3.36 23.07
C ASP A 3 -4.97 -2.32 22.00
N LEU A 4 -4.51 -1.13 22.43
CA LEU A 4 -4.03 -0.09 21.53
C LEU A 4 -2.75 -0.54 20.81
N GLN A 5 -1.77 -1.09 21.54
CA GLN A 5 -0.53 -1.61 20.97
C GLN A 5 -0.78 -2.71 19.92
N TYR A 6 -1.69 -3.66 20.20
CA TYR A 6 -2.08 -4.68 19.24
C TYR A 6 -2.72 -4.07 17.98
N SER A 7 -3.57 -3.06 18.15
CA SER A 7 -4.19 -2.34 17.04
C SER A 7 -3.16 -1.61 16.16
N LEU A 8 -2.11 -1.01 16.75
CA LEU A 8 -1.03 -0.37 16.01
C LEU A 8 -0.20 -1.38 15.20
N GLU A 9 0.06 -2.55 15.76
CA GLU A 9 0.75 -3.64 15.05
C GLU A 9 -0.07 -4.13 13.85
N LEU A 10 -1.38 -4.33 14.03
CA LEU A 10 -2.29 -4.70 12.94
C LEU A 10 -2.33 -3.64 11.85
N LEU A 11 -2.38 -2.37 12.24
CA LEU A 11 -2.47 -1.25 11.31
C LEU A 11 -1.17 -1.06 10.51
N GLY A 12 -0.03 -1.13 11.17
CA GLY A 12 1.28 -1.14 10.49
C GLY A 12 1.48 -2.38 9.63
N GLY A 13 0.97 -3.53 10.06
CA GLY A 13 0.97 -4.78 9.30
C GLY A 13 0.11 -4.71 8.03
N LEU A 14 -1.06 -4.08 8.11
CA LEU A 14 -1.93 -3.80 6.97
C LEU A 14 -1.22 -2.86 5.99
N GLY A 15 -0.61 -1.78 6.49
CA GLY A 15 0.13 -0.83 5.67
C GLY A 15 1.23 -1.49 4.82
N ARG A 16 2.04 -2.35 5.44
CA ARG A 16 3.08 -3.12 4.76
C ARG A 16 2.52 -4.10 3.73
N GLN A 17 1.42 -4.80 4.05
CA GLN A 17 0.80 -5.76 3.14
C GLN A 17 0.23 -5.07 1.89
N LEU A 18 -0.47 -3.95 2.05
CA LEU A 18 -1.04 -3.20 0.93
C LEU A 18 0.06 -2.61 0.03
N SER A 19 1.14 -2.09 0.64
CA SER A 19 2.31 -1.61 -0.10
C SER A 19 2.97 -2.73 -0.90
N GLY A 20 3.18 -3.90 -0.28
CA GLY A 20 3.74 -5.07 -0.98
C GLY A 20 2.86 -5.59 -2.12
N LEU A 21 1.52 -5.53 -1.98
CA LEU A 21 0.60 -5.84 -3.07
C LEU A 21 0.71 -4.83 -4.22
N ALA A 22 0.84 -3.54 -3.91
CA ALA A 22 1.03 -2.49 -4.91
C ALA A 22 2.34 -2.71 -5.70
N ASP A 23 3.43 -3.01 -4.99
CA ASP A 23 4.73 -3.29 -5.62
C ASP A 23 4.69 -4.55 -6.49
N GLY A 24 3.98 -5.59 -6.03
CA GLY A 24 3.75 -6.81 -6.81
C GLY A 24 2.95 -6.57 -8.10
N LEU A 25 2.00 -5.62 -8.08
CA LEU A 25 1.25 -5.23 -9.28
C LEU A 25 2.09 -4.39 -10.26
N GLU A 26 3.05 -3.59 -9.77
CA GLU A 26 3.94 -2.82 -10.65
C GLU A 26 5.07 -3.64 -11.28
N GLY A 27 5.55 -4.67 -10.58
CA GLY A 27 6.73 -5.43 -10.99
C GLY A 27 6.61 -6.23 -12.29
N ASP A 28 5.41 -6.48 -12.80
CA ASP A 28 5.15 -7.40 -13.93
C ASP A 28 4.53 -6.69 -15.15
N THR A 29 5.24 -5.69 -15.68
CA THR A 29 4.82 -4.92 -16.87
C THR A 29 5.33 -5.52 -18.19
N ALA A 30 6.17 -6.55 -18.15
CA ALA A 30 6.85 -7.09 -19.34
C ALA A 30 5.96 -7.93 -20.27
N GLY A 31 4.77 -8.35 -19.84
CA GLY A 31 3.99 -9.41 -20.50
C GLY A 31 2.87 -9.01 -21.47
N THR A 32 2.62 -7.72 -21.69
CA THR A 32 1.43 -7.25 -22.45
C THR A 32 1.75 -6.64 -23.81
N ARG A 33 2.88 -7.02 -24.41
CA ARG A 33 3.22 -6.63 -25.78
C ARG A 33 3.30 -7.87 -26.64
N TRP A 34 2.31 -8.04 -27.51
CA TRP A 34 2.28 -9.09 -28.51
C TRP A 34 2.60 -8.50 -29.88
N ASP A 35 3.13 -9.31 -30.79
CA ASP A 35 3.37 -8.91 -32.16
C ASP A 35 2.10 -9.20 -33.00
N ASP A 36 1.52 -8.17 -33.61
CA ASP A 36 0.33 -8.28 -34.46
C ASP A 36 0.54 -9.30 -35.59
N GLU A 37 1.78 -9.45 -36.07
CA GLU A 37 2.15 -10.41 -37.11
C GLU A 37 2.13 -11.86 -36.60
N GLU A 38 2.42 -12.10 -35.31
CA GLU A 38 2.31 -13.42 -34.67
C GLU A 38 0.85 -13.85 -34.46
N ILE A 39 -0.05 -12.89 -34.21
CA ILE A 39 -1.47 -13.17 -33.94
C ILE A 39 -2.23 -13.51 -35.21
N GLY A 40 -1.79 -13.00 -36.36
CA GLY A 40 -2.27 -13.37 -37.70
C GLY A 40 -3.73 -12.99 -38.01
N HIS A 41 -4.50 -12.51 -37.02
CA HIS A 41 -5.90 -12.12 -37.16
C HIS A 41 -6.17 -10.77 -36.50
N ARG A 42 -6.33 -9.72 -37.31
CA ARG A 42 -6.53 -8.32 -36.85
C ARG A 42 -7.49 -8.16 -35.68
N ARG A 43 -8.69 -8.73 -35.76
CA ARG A 43 -9.69 -8.59 -34.67
C ARG A 43 -9.21 -9.13 -33.32
N VAL A 44 -8.33 -10.13 -33.32
CA VAL A 44 -7.77 -10.70 -32.09
C VAL A 44 -6.66 -9.79 -31.58
N ALA A 45 -5.83 -9.26 -32.46
CA ALA A 45 -4.82 -8.25 -32.12
C ALA A 45 -5.46 -7.00 -31.50
N ASP A 46 -6.49 -6.43 -32.16
CA ASP A 46 -7.24 -5.27 -31.67
C ASP A 46 -7.82 -5.53 -30.25
N ALA A 47 -8.41 -6.71 -30.04
CA ALA A 47 -9.00 -7.08 -28.76
C ALA A 47 -7.96 -7.27 -27.64
N LEU A 48 -6.75 -7.71 -27.99
CA LEU A 48 -5.64 -7.85 -27.05
C LEU A 48 -5.03 -6.49 -26.70
N ASP A 49 -4.90 -5.59 -27.67
CA ASP A 49 -4.46 -4.21 -27.43
C ASP A 49 -5.44 -3.47 -26.51
N ASP A 50 -6.75 -3.55 -26.81
CA ASP A 50 -7.81 -3.00 -25.95
C ASP A 50 -7.75 -3.58 -24.52
N PHE A 51 -7.50 -4.89 -24.41
CA PHE A 51 -7.35 -5.54 -23.11
C PHE A 51 -6.11 -5.05 -22.37
N ALA A 52 -4.95 -4.97 -23.04
CA ALA A 52 -3.71 -4.51 -22.44
C ALA A 52 -3.83 -3.06 -21.94
N GLY A 53 -4.36 -2.16 -22.77
CA GLY A 53 -4.60 -0.77 -22.37
C GLY A 53 -5.55 -0.67 -21.19
N SER A 54 -6.69 -1.38 -21.25
CA SER A 54 -7.64 -1.36 -20.13
C SER A 54 -7.09 -2.02 -18.86
N TRP A 55 -6.25 -3.05 -18.99
CA TRP A 55 -5.60 -3.70 -17.87
C TRP A 55 -4.59 -2.77 -17.21
N ASP A 56 -3.75 -2.10 -18.00
CA ASP A 56 -2.76 -1.14 -17.50
C ASP A 56 -3.43 -0.01 -16.72
N ASP A 57 -4.47 0.60 -17.28
CA ASP A 57 -5.24 1.66 -16.63
C ASP A 57 -5.86 1.23 -15.29
N LYS A 58 -6.51 0.05 -15.27
CA LYS A 58 -7.17 -0.47 -14.07
C LYS A 58 -6.16 -0.89 -13.01
N ARG A 59 -5.07 -1.52 -13.43
CA ARG A 59 -3.95 -1.90 -12.57
C ARG A 59 -3.33 -0.66 -11.95
N GLY A 60 -3.04 0.38 -12.73
CA GLY A 60 -2.50 1.64 -12.22
C GLY A 60 -3.39 2.24 -11.13
N LYS A 61 -4.71 2.31 -11.37
CA LYS A 61 -5.67 2.79 -10.36
C LYS A 61 -5.68 1.93 -9.10
N LEU A 62 -5.68 0.62 -9.24
CA LEU A 62 -5.66 -0.30 -8.09
C LEU A 62 -4.37 -0.15 -7.28
N THR A 63 -3.22 -0.10 -7.95
CA THR A 63 -1.91 0.13 -7.34
C THR A 63 -1.89 1.44 -6.55
N THR A 64 -2.37 2.54 -7.14
CA THR A 64 -2.47 3.83 -6.45
C THR A 64 -3.33 3.73 -5.20
N SER A 65 -4.54 3.15 -5.29
CA SER A 65 -5.42 3.01 -4.12
C SER A 65 -4.81 2.13 -3.02
N LEU A 66 -4.09 1.06 -3.39
CA LEU A 66 -3.39 0.21 -2.42
C LEU A 66 -2.30 0.98 -1.69
N ARG A 67 -1.51 1.81 -2.40
CA ARG A 67 -0.49 2.67 -1.77
C ARG A 67 -1.11 3.69 -0.85
N GLU A 68 -2.11 4.43 -1.31
CA GLU A 68 -2.75 5.48 -0.50
C GLU A 68 -3.30 4.92 0.81
N VAL A 69 -3.99 3.78 0.77
CA VAL A 69 -4.53 3.14 1.98
C VAL A 69 -3.40 2.56 2.84
N GLY A 70 -2.36 1.98 2.21
CA GLY A 70 -1.19 1.44 2.91
C GLY A 70 -0.40 2.51 3.67
N ASP A 71 -0.18 3.66 3.04
CA ASP A 71 0.49 4.82 3.61
C ASP A 71 -0.35 5.43 4.74
N MET A 72 -1.66 5.55 4.55
CA MET A 72 -2.56 6.05 5.58
C MET A 72 -2.57 5.14 6.82
N ALA A 73 -2.58 3.82 6.64
CA ALA A 73 -2.50 2.87 7.75
C ALA A 73 -1.15 2.98 8.49
N THR A 74 -0.04 3.01 7.76
CA THR A 74 1.30 3.16 8.34
C THR A 74 1.45 4.47 9.09
N SER A 75 1.02 5.59 8.49
CA SER A 75 1.08 6.91 9.09
C SER A 75 0.24 6.99 10.36
N SER A 76 -0.97 6.43 10.33
CA SER A 76 -1.84 6.41 11.51
C SER A 76 -1.18 5.64 12.66
N ALA A 77 -0.57 4.47 12.37
CA ALA A 77 0.14 3.69 13.38
C ALA A 77 1.31 4.46 13.99
N SER A 78 2.12 5.14 13.16
CA SER A 78 3.24 5.97 13.61
C SER A 78 2.78 7.12 14.49
N THR A 79 1.77 7.88 14.05
CA THR A 79 1.28 9.04 14.80
C THR A 79 0.71 8.64 16.16
N PHE A 80 -0.01 7.52 16.25
CA PHE A 80 -0.49 7.05 17.56
C PHE A 80 0.65 6.62 18.48
N GLN A 81 1.67 5.93 17.95
CA GLN A 81 2.84 5.55 18.75
C GLN A 81 3.60 6.79 19.25
N GLU A 82 3.82 7.78 18.39
CA GLU A 82 4.48 9.04 18.75
C GLU A 82 3.73 9.80 19.85
N VAL A 83 2.39 9.83 19.78
CA VAL A 83 1.56 10.46 20.81
C VAL A 83 1.64 9.69 22.14
N ASP A 84 1.63 8.36 22.11
CA ASP A 84 1.77 7.52 23.32
C ASP A 84 3.15 7.70 23.97
N ASP A 85 4.22 7.70 23.16
CA ASP A 85 5.60 7.91 23.61
C ASP A 85 5.77 9.30 24.24
N GLN A 86 5.19 10.35 23.63
CA GLN A 86 5.23 11.71 24.17
C GLN A 86 4.47 11.79 25.50
N LEU A 87 3.29 11.17 25.60
CA LEU A 87 2.52 11.15 26.83
C LEU A 87 3.27 10.42 27.96
N ALA A 88 3.93 9.31 27.65
CA ALA A 88 4.74 8.58 28.63
C ALA A 88 5.91 9.45 29.14
N ALA A 89 6.63 10.12 28.24
CA ALA A 89 7.72 11.02 28.60
C ALA A 89 7.25 12.20 29.48
N ASP A 90 6.10 12.80 29.16
CA ASP A 90 5.53 13.90 29.96
C ASP A 90 5.16 13.44 31.37
N ILE A 91 4.61 12.22 31.51
CA ILE A 91 4.28 11.64 32.83
C ILE A 91 5.56 11.34 33.63
N GLU A 92 6.59 10.77 33.01
CA GLU A 92 7.88 10.50 33.67
C GLU A 92 8.51 11.80 34.19
N ALA A 93 8.51 12.86 33.37
CA ALA A 93 9.03 14.17 33.77
C ALA A 93 8.30 14.75 34.98
N ILE A 94 6.96 14.64 35.04
CA ILE A 94 6.17 15.10 36.19
C ILE A 94 6.54 14.31 37.46
N LEU A 95 6.69 12.99 37.35
CA LEU A 95 7.05 12.14 38.50
C LEU A 95 8.45 12.42 39.04
N GLU A 96 9.39 12.83 38.18
CA GLU A 96 10.73 13.24 38.58
C GLU A 96 10.77 14.64 39.21
N GLU A 97 9.87 15.54 38.84
CA GLU A 97 9.79 16.90 39.40
C GLU A 97 9.19 16.93 40.83
N ASP A 98 8.33 15.95 41.15
CA ASP A 98 7.68 15.78 42.46
C ASP A 98 8.47 14.90 43.46
N ALA A 99 9.63 14.35 43.07
CA ALA A 99 10.48 13.42 43.86
C ALA A 99 11.70 14.09 44.49
#